data_AF-A0A972F796-F1
#
_entry.id   AF-A0A972F796-F1
#
_cell.length_a   1.000
_cell.length_b   1.000
_cell.length_c   1.000
_cell.angle_alpha   90.00
_cell.angle_beta   90.00
_cell.angle_gamma   90.00
#
_symmetry.space_group_name_H-M   'P 1'
#
loop_
_entity.id
_entity.type
_entity.pdbx_description
1 polymer ?
#
loop_
_entity_poly.entity_id
_entity_poly.type
_entity_poly.pdbx_seq_one_letter_code
_entity_poly.pdbx_strand_id
1 'polypeptide(L)'
;MRFPFLLRKQEQAWRERKSRFQQVMDLAHDVAKIDPVGLQTLVRLVAAPLQAKTITSAAHAMPHGASWADSFSCLFFQDGLPVTPDGQRAYEISSRRSDQRFRLRLGIDPVLATPWHRDRLANALATIGFGKRQGPWSEDGNHLVSLLLPIGVGIVFGGNHSMAAGIANGEGFVTSTDVQDLTPLYSHVRYDGLDFLRNHDGAQLSQPEDEEPGMLFEIGRLMVERGVAAGVEYVDPEAAAAPSMSGGDGYYKVLINGQDAGVALTSSGAAMALRQAGLQEGSVEWGEVLHGASPFVRSNYQGHEERIELRWSIRRRVVDDLKSVHGVMSWVAADDD
;
A
#
# COMPACT_ATOMS: atom_id res chain seq x y z
N MET A 1 -4.18 46.18 -15.57
CA MET A 1 -2.93 45.69 -14.94
C MET A 1 -3.17 44.44 -14.06
N ARG A 2 -3.75 43.34 -14.57
CA ARG A 2 -3.89 42.06 -13.81
C ARG A 2 -3.10 40.88 -14.42
N PHE A 3 -2.66 41.00 -15.67
CA PHE A 3 -1.98 39.94 -16.43
C PHE A 3 -0.57 39.58 -15.91
N PRO A 4 0.32 40.54 -15.59
CA PRO A 4 1.70 40.22 -15.17
C PRO A 4 1.79 39.54 -13.80
N PHE A 5 0.78 39.72 -12.95
CA PHE A 5 0.76 39.19 -11.58
C PHE A 5 0.34 37.71 -11.54
N LEU A 6 -0.59 37.29 -12.39
CA LEU A 6 -1.04 35.90 -12.48
C LEU A 6 0.04 34.97 -13.05
N LEU A 7 0.76 35.42 -14.08
CA LEU A 7 1.88 34.69 -14.67
C LEU A 7 3.00 34.44 -13.64
N ARG A 8 3.37 35.45 -12.85
CA ARG A 8 4.40 35.30 -11.80
C ARG A 8 3.99 34.31 -10.70
N LYS A 9 2.72 34.27 -10.31
CA LYS A 9 2.22 33.29 -9.33
C LYS A 9 2.28 31.86 -9.85
N GLN A 10 1.92 31.67 -11.12
CA GLN A 10 1.98 30.36 -11.77
C GLN A 10 3.42 29.86 -11.91
N GLU A 11 4.33 30.71 -12.37
CA GLU A 11 5.76 30.39 -12.45
C GLU A 11 6.35 30.03 -11.10
N GLN A 12 5.97 30.75 -10.04
CA GLN A 12 6.40 30.44 -8.68
C GLN A 12 5.88 29.06 -8.24
N ALA A 13 4.59 28.77 -8.44
CA ALA A 13 4.00 27.48 -8.10
C ALA A 13 4.69 26.32 -8.84
N TRP A 14 5.04 26.51 -10.13
CA TRP A 14 5.78 25.51 -10.91
C TRP A 14 7.20 25.28 -10.38
N ARG A 15 7.90 26.35 -9.99
CA ARG A 15 9.23 26.22 -9.37
C ARG A 15 9.17 25.46 -8.04
N GLU A 16 8.18 25.76 -7.22
CA GLU A 16 7.97 25.07 -5.94
C GLU A 16 7.65 23.58 -6.16
N ARG A 17 6.79 23.26 -7.12
CA ARG A 17 6.46 21.88 -7.51
C ARG A 17 7.68 21.11 -8.00
N LYS A 18 8.48 21.67 -8.91
CA LYS A 18 9.74 21.06 -9.36
C LYS A 18 10.75 20.89 -8.21
N SER A 19 10.81 21.84 -7.28
CA SER A 19 11.68 21.73 -6.11
C SER A 19 11.26 20.61 -5.16
N ARG A 20 9.96 20.42 -4.91
CA ARG A 20 9.45 19.30 -4.10
C ARG A 20 9.72 17.96 -4.76
N PHE A 21 9.51 17.85 -6.08
CA PHE A 21 9.88 16.66 -6.84
C PHE A 21 11.37 16.32 -6.66
N GLN A 22 12.26 17.30 -6.84
CA GLN A 22 13.70 17.06 -6.67
C GLN A 22 14.03 16.58 -5.24
N GLN A 23 13.46 17.21 -4.21
CA GLN A 23 13.68 16.79 -2.81
C GLN A 23 13.22 15.36 -2.55
N VAL A 24 12.07 14.95 -3.11
CA VAL A 24 11.58 13.56 -2.99
C VAL A 24 12.52 12.59 -3.69
N MET A 25 13.03 12.93 -4.88
CA MET A 25 13.96 12.07 -5.61
C MET A 25 15.34 12.00 -4.94
N ASP A 26 15.83 13.11 -4.37
CA ASP A 26 17.06 13.13 -3.56
C ASP A 26 16.91 12.19 -2.36
N LEU A 27 15.80 12.28 -1.63
CA LEU A 27 15.48 11.36 -0.53
C LEU A 27 15.37 9.91 -1.01
N ALA A 28 14.76 9.66 -2.17
CA ALA A 28 14.66 8.32 -2.74
C ALA A 28 16.05 7.73 -3.04
N HIS A 29 16.96 8.53 -3.59
CA HIS A 29 18.34 8.12 -3.81
C HIS A 29 19.10 7.87 -2.50
N ASP A 30 18.91 8.70 -1.48
CA ASP A 30 19.50 8.51 -0.15
C ASP A 30 19.00 7.21 0.49
N VAL A 31 17.70 6.95 0.45
CA VAL A 31 17.09 5.69 0.92
C VAL A 31 17.68 4.51 0.16
N ALA A 32 17.70 4.55 -1.18
CA ALA A 32 18.21 3.47 -2.01
C ALA A 32 19.71 3.19 -1.80
N LYS A 33 20.48 4.21 -1.41
CA LYS A 33 21.91 4.07 -1.08
C LYS A 33 22.12 3.36 0.25
N ILE A 34 21.22 3.56 1.22
CA ILE A 34 21.25 2.89 2.52
C ILE A 34 20.71 1.46 2.39
N ASP A 35 19.49 1.33 1.89
CA ASP A 35 18.81 0.06 1.60
C ASP A 35 17.71 0.28 0.54
N PRO A 36 17.87 -0.27 -0.69
CA PRO A 36 16.84 -0.22 -1.73
C PRO A 36 15.45 -0.70 -1.31
N VAL A 37 15.34 -1.63 -0.36
CA VAL A 37 14.03 -2.11 0.14
C VAL A 37 13.26 -0.99 0.85
N GLY A 38 13.97 -0.01 1.42
CA GLY A 38 13.38 1.17 2.05
C GLY A 38 12.50 2.01 1.10
N LEU A 39 12.70 1.89 -0.22
CA LEU A 39 11.87 2.57 -1.23
C LEU A 39 10.39 2.18 -1.12
N GLN A 40 10.06 0.97 -0.67
CA GLN A 40 8.67 0.57 -0.42
C GLN A 40 8.00 1.43 0.65
N THR A 41 8.75 1.80 1.69
CA THR A 41 8.26 2.69 2.76
C THR A 41 8.14 4.12 2.24
N LEU A 42 9.06 4.55 1.40
CA LEU A 42 8.98 5.86 0.76
C LEU A 42 7.76 5.98 -0.15
N VAL A 43 7.41 4.93 -0.93
CA VAL A 43 6.16 4.91 -1.72
C VAL A 43 4.95 5.14 -0.82
N ARG A 44 4.86 4.46 0.33
CA ARG A 44 3.76 4.69 1.29
C ARG A 44 3.71 6.14 1.76
N LEU A 45 4.85 6.73 2.08
CA LEU A 45 4.95 8.11 2.52
C LEU A 45 4.48 9.10 1.44
N VAL A 46 4.91 8.89 0.18
CA VAL A 46 4.57 9.77 -0.95
C VAL A 46 3.12 9.56 -1.41
N ALA A 47 2.58 8.35 -1.32
CA ALA A 47 1.20 8.06 -1.68
C ALA A 47 0.19 8.53 -0.62
N ALA A 48 0.60 8.70 0.65
CA ALA A 48 -0.31 9.03 1.75
C ALA A 48 -1.11 10.34 1.54
N PRO A 49 -0.53 11.46 1.10
CA PRO A 49 -1.30 12.68 0.80
C PRO A 49 -2.35 12.46 -0.28
N LEU A 50 -1.98 11.75 -1.35
CA LEU A 50 -2.89 11.41 -2.45
C LEU A 50 -4.06 10.54 -1.95
N GLN A 51 -3.77 9.49 -1.19
CA GLN A 51 -4.79 8.62 -0.60
C GLN A 51 -5.71 9.36 0.37
N ALA A 52 -5.16 10.28 1.16
CA ALA A 52 -5.96 11.13 2.04
C ALA A 52 -6.90 12.03 1.23
N LYS A 53 -6.41 12.65 0.15
CA LYS A 53 -7.21 13.50 -0.75
C LYS A 53 -8.37 12.73 -1.39
N THR A 54 -8.12 11.51 -1.87
CA THR A 54 -9.14 10.71 -2.57
C THR A 54 -10.23 10.21 -1.62
N ILE A 55 -9.85 9.68 -0.46
CA ILE A 55 -10.78 9.16 0.56
C ILE A 55 -11.66 10.27 1.15
N THR A 56 -11.09 11.45 1.38
CA THR A 56 -11.80 12.58 2.00
C THR A 56 -12.62 13.42 1.01
N SER A 57 -12.51 13.15 -0.30
CA SER A 57 -13.19 13.94 -1.34
C SER A 57 -14.71 14.05 -1.11
N ALA A 58 -15.41 12.94 -0.82
CA ALA A 58 -16.84 12.97 -0.50
C ALA A 58 -17.20 13.62 0.84
N ALA A 59 -16.24 13.80 1.75
CA ALA A 59 -16.46 14.52 3.00
C ALA A 59 -16.36 16.04 2.82
N HIS A 60 -15.49 16.50 1.92
CA HIS A 60 -15.26 17.92 1.63
C HIS A 60 -16.15 18.46 0.50
N ALA A 61 -16.67 17.59 -0.36
CA ALA A 61 -17.50 17.99 -1.48
C ALA A 61 -18.95 18.31 -1.09
N MET A 62 -19.55 19.23 -1.85
CA MET A 62 -21.00 19.35 -1.93
C MET A 62 -21.62 18.04 -2.46
N PRO A 63 -22.91 17.76 -2.21
CA PRO A 63 -23.57 16.57 -2.78
C PRO A 63 -23.30 16.45 -4.29
N HIS A 64 -22.83 15.28 -4.73
CA HIS A 64 -22.40 14.98 -6.11
C HIS A 64 -21.13 15.69 -6.64
N GLY A 65 -20.39 16.41 -5.79
CA GLY A 65 -19.13 17.06 -6.15
C GLY A 65 -17.87 16.28 -5.76
N ALA A 66 -18.01 15.02 -5.35
CA ALA A 66 -16.88 14.18 -4.96
C ALA A 66 -16.03 13.81 -6.20
N SER A 67 -14.76 13.49 -5.97
CA SER A 67 -13.87 13.05 -7.04
C SER A 67 -14.38 11.77 -7.70
N TRP A 68 -14.11 11.64 -9.00
CA TRP A 68 -14.35 10.39 -9.73
C TRP A 68 -13.28 9.36 -9.36
N ALA A 69 -13.58 8.07 -9.53
CA ALA A 69 -12.63 7.00 -9.27
C ALA A 69 -11.33 7.24 -10.06
N ASP A 70 -10.20 7.05 -9.38
CA ASP A 70 -8.91 7.14 -10.04
C ASP A 70 -8.79 6.06 -11.11
N SER A 71 -8.02 6.36 -12.14
CA SER A 71 -7.63 5.44 -13.18
C SER A 71 -6.18 5.71 -13.54
N PHE A 72 -5.55 4.81 -14.27
CA PHE A 72 -4.22 5.06 -14.84
C PHE A 72 -4.16 6.44 -15.53
N SER A 73 -5.16 6.76 -16.35
CA SER A 73 -5.22 8.00 -17.11
C SER A 73 -5.46 9.25 -16.25
N CYS A 74 -6.06 9.09 -15.06
CA CYS A 74 -6.22 10.19 -14.10
C CYS A 74 -4.92 10.47 -13.35
N LEU A 75 -4.18 9.43 -12.98
CA LEU A 75 -2.95 9.56 -12.21
C LEU A 75 -1.77 10.00 -13.08
N PHE A 76 -1.66 9.43 -14.28
CA PHE A 76 -0.49 9.62 -15.13
C PHE A 76 -0.85 10.40 -16.40
N PHE A 77 -1.15 9.70 -17.48
CA PHE A 77 -1.46 10.25 -18.80
C PHE A 77 -2.41 9.29 -19.52
N GLN A 78 -3.08 9.77 -20.57
CA GLN A 78 -3.99 8.92 -21.35
C GLN A 78 -3.24 7.71 -21.91
N ASP A 79 -3.65 6.51 -21.51
CA ASP A 79 -3.01 5.26 -21.88
C ASP A 79 -3.09 4.93 -23.38
N GLY A 80 -4.04 5.54 -24.09
CA GLY A 80 -4.16 5.48 -25.55
C GLY A 80 -3.16 6.32 -26.34
N LEU A 81 -2.30 7.11 -25.68
CA LEU A 81 -1.29 7.91 -26.36
C LEU A 81 -0.09 7.06 -26.82
N PRO A 82 0.47 7.32 -28.02
CA PRO A 82 1.71 6.68 -28.46
C PRO A 82 2.88 7.11 -27.59
N VAL A 83 3.66 6.14 -27.08
CA VAL A 83 4.81 6.38 -26.20
C VAL A 83 6.14 5.95 -26.83
N THR A 84 6.10 5.08 -27.83
CA THR A 84 7.28 4.58 -28.55
C THR A 84 7.46 5.28 -29.91
N PRO A 85 8.67 5.24 -30.51
CA PRO A 85 8.91 5.82 -31.84
C PRO A 85 8.10 5.17 -32.97
N ASP A 86 7.79 3.88 -32.85
CA ASP A 86 6.97 3.10 -33.79
C ASP A 86 5.47 3.23 -33.54
N GLY A 87 5.06 4.03 -32.55
CA GLY A 87 3.66 4.40 -32.33
C GLY A 87 2.87 3.48 -31.40
N GLN A 88 3.53 2.54 -30.71
CA GLN A 88 2.88 1.72 -29.69
C GLN A 88 2.37 2.60 -28.54
N ARG A 89 1.18 2.26 -28.05
CA ARG A 89 0.47 3.00 -27.01
C ARG A 89 0.81 2.46 -25.63
N ALA A 90 0.59 3.27 -24.60
CA ALA A 90 0.95 2.89 -23.23
C ALA A 90 0.25 1.60 -22.78
N TYR A 91 -1.04 1.43 -23.10
CA TYR A 91 -1.77 0.21 -22.77
C TYR A 91 -1.26 -1.04 -23.51
N GLU A 92 -0.58 -0.88 -24.65
CA GLU A 92 -0.06 -1.99 -25.47
C GLU A 92 1.25 -2.52 -24.90
N ILE A 93 2.03 -1.65 -24.24
CA ILE A 93 3.32 -2.02 -23.64
C ILE A 93 3.24 -2.29 -22.14
N SER A 94 2.33 -1.64 -21.41
CA SER A 94 2.07 -1.98 -20.01
C SER A 94 1.35 -3.33 -19.95
N SER A 95 1.94 -4.32 -19.29
CA SER A 95 1.31 -5.64 -19.20
C SER A 95 0.19 -5.62 -18.16
N ARG A 96 -1.05 -5.89 -18.58
CA ARG A 96 -2.15 -6.21 -17.66
C ARG A 96 -2.23 -7.71 -17.44
N ARG A 97 -2.02 -8.14 -16.20
CA ARG A 97 -2.03 -9.54 -15.79
C ARG A 97 -3.23 -9.80 -14.90
N SER A 98 -4.25 -10.42 -15.48
CA SER A 98 -5.45 -10.86 -14.76
C SER A 98 -5.31 -12.28 -14.22
N ASP A 99 -4.18 -12.94 -14.42
CA ASP A 99 -3.80 -14.24 -13.87
C ASP A 99 -3.06 -14.12 -12.53
N GLN A 100 -2.48 -12.95 -12.25
CA GLN A 100 -1.78 -12.68 -11.00
C GLN A 100 -2.69 -11.97 -9.99
N ARG A 101 -2.58 -12.37 -8.72
CA ARG A 101 -3.34 -11.81 -7.61
C ARG A 101 -2.37 -11.44 -6.50
N PHE A 102 -2.57 -10.28 -5.90
CA PHE A 102 -1.76 -9.81 -4.77
C PHE A 102 -2.66 -9.33 -3.65
N ARG A 103 -2.26 -9.62 -2.41
CA ARG A 103 -2.97 -9.20 -1.22
C ARG A 103 -2.42 -7.87 -0.74
N LEU A 104 -3.31 -6.90 -0.58
CA LEU A 104 -3.04 -5.54 -0.11
C LEU A 104 -3.63 -5.36 1.28
N ARG A 105 -2.84 -4.80 2.20
CA ARG A 105 -3.26 -4.49 3.57
C ARG A 105 -3.82 -3.09 3.62
N LEU A 106 -5.11 -2.93 3.88
CA LEU A 106 -5.76 -1.60 3.82
C LEU A 106 -5.18 -0.59 4.81
N GLY A 107 -4.64 -1.05 5.95
CA GLY A 107 -4.00 -0.20 6.95
C GLY A 107 -2.54 0.18 6.68
N ILE A 108 -1.91 -0.37 5.63
CA ILE A 108 -0.47 -0.20 5.39
C ILE A 108 -0.14 0.11 3.93
N ASP A 109 -0.73 -0.64 3.01
CA ASP A 109 -0.42 -0.53 1.60
C ASP A 109 -1.25 0.58 0.95
N PRO A 110 -0.69 1.36 0.01
CA PRO A 110 -1.43 2.42 -0.64
C PRO A 110 -2.57 1.86 -1.48
N VAL A 111 -3.80 2.23 -1.15
CA VAL A 111 -5.03 1.88 -1.86
C VAL A 111 -5.85 3.14 -2.06
N LEU A 112 -5.96 3.58 -3.31
CA LEU A 112 -6.65 4.81 -3.71
C LEU A 112 -8.14 4.53 -3.86
N ALA A 113 -8.83 4.47 -2.72
CA ALA A 113 -10.28 4.47 -2.67
C ALA A 113 -10.82 5.90 -2.80
N THR A 114 -11.76 6.11 -3.72
CA THR A 114 -12.41 7.39 -3.98
C THR A 114 -13.92 7.26 -3.76
N PRO A 115 -14.40 7.29 -2.49
CA PRO A 115 -15.82 7.31 -2.20
C PRO A 115 -16.49 8.51 -2.85
N TRP A 116 -17.58 8.28 -3.58
CA TRP A 116 -18.27 9.34 -4.35
C TRP A 116 -19.64 9.75 -3.77
N HIS A 117 -20.03 9.16 -2.64
CA HIS A 117 -21.36 9.40 -2.04
C HIS A 117 -21.24 9.53 -0.53
N ARG A 118 -21.49 10.74 -0.02
CA ARG A 118 -21.31 11.10 1.39
C ARG A 118 -22.07 10.17 2.32
N ASP A 119 -23.34 9.88 2.06
CA ASP A 119 -24.14 9.03 2.96
C ASP A 119 -23.67 7.57 2.98
N ARG A 120 -23.17 7.06 1.85
CA ARG A 120 -22.61 5.71 1.79
C ARG A 120 -21.28 5.64 2.52
N LEU A 121 -20.45 6.69 2.40
CA LEU A 121 -19.21 6.81 3.15
C LEU A 121 -19.52 6.89 4.65
N ALA A 122 -20.45 7.75 5.07
CA ALA A 122 -20.86 7.88 6.46
C ALA A 122 -21.40 6.55 7.02
N ASN A 123 -22.26 5.85 6.27
CA ASN A 123 -22.76 4.53 6.67
C ASN A 123 -21.62 3.49 6.76
N ALA A 124 -20.70 3.45 5.79
CA ALA A 124 -19.56 2.54 5.81
C ALA A 124 -18.67 2.80 7.03
N LEU A 125 -18.28 4.05 7.29
CA LEU A 125 -17.48 4.44 8.45
C LEU A 125 -18.18 4.13 9.78
N ALA A 126 -19.49 4.35 9.87
CA ALA A 126 -20.25 4.12 11.10
C ALA A 126 -20.52 2.64 11.39
N THR A 127 -20.55 1.78 10.37
CA THR A 127 -21.09 0.42 10.53
C THR A 127 -20.12 -0.71 10.16
N ILE A 128 -19.05 -0.44 9.40
CA ILE A 128 -18.07 -1.45 8.95
C ILE A 128 -16.76 -1.30 9.74
N GLY A 129 -16.29 -2.42 10.28
CA GLY A 129 -15.08 -2.55 11.08
C GLY A 129 -15.36 -3.24 12.41
N PHE A 130 -14.31 -3.78 13.02
CA PHE A 130 -14.40 -4.51 14.28
C PHE A 130 -15.21 -3.75 15.34
N GLY A 131 -16.14 -4.44 15.99
CA GLY A 131 -17.01 -3.86 17.03
C GLY A 131 -18.15 -2.97 16.52
N LYS A 132 -18.31 -2.81 15.20
CA LYS A 132 -19.42 -2.06 14.61
C LYS A 132 -20.55 -2.98 14.14
N ARG A 133 -21.70 -2.39 13.81
CA ARG A 133 -22.95 -3.10 13.50
C ARG A 133 -22.83 -4.17 12.41
N GLN A 134 -22.02 -3.96 11.38
CA GLN A 134 -21.81 -4.93 10.29
C GLN A 134 -20.63 -5.89 10.55
N GLY A 135 -19.96 -5.76 11.69
CA GLY A 135 -18.81 -6.58 12.06
C GLY A 135 -17.51 -6.15 11.39
N PRO A 136 -16.46 -6.99 11.55
CA PRO A 136 -15.15 -6.78 10.95
C PRO A 136 -15.20 -6.52 9.45
N TRP A 137 -14.21 -5.80 8.94
CA TRP A 137 -14.09 -5.60 7.49
C TRP A 137 -13.75 -6.93 6.81
N SER A 138 -14.49 -7.27 5.76
CA SER A 138 -14.24 -8.45 4.94
C SER A 138 -14.35 -8.12 3.45
N GLU A 139 -13.49 -8.73 2.65
CA GLU A 139 -13.57 -8.68 1.20
C GLU A 139 -14.83 -9.41 0.69
N ASP A 140 -15.40 -8.89 -0.39
CA ASP A 140 -16.56 -9.44 -1.11
C ASP A 140 -16.42 -9.15 -2.61
N GLY A 141 -17.31 -9.69 -3.43
CA GLY A 141 -17.25 -9.56 -4.90
C GLY A 141 -17.44 -8.14 -5.46
N ASN A 142 -17.78 -7.15 -4.63
CA ASN A 142 -17.87 -5.75 -5.05
C ASN A 142 -16.50 -5.04 -4.97
N HIS A 143 -15.50 -5.62 -4.29
CA HIS A 143 -14.17 -5.03 -4.17
C HIS A 143 -13.34 -5.34 -5.42
N LEU A 144 -13.07 -4.31 -6.22
CA LEU A 144 -12.30 -4.42 -7.46
C LEU A 144 -11.10 -3.47 -7.38
N VAL A 145 -9.89 -4.02 -7.46
CA VAL A 145 -8.63 -3.28 -7.28
C VAL A 145 -7.62 -3.67 -8.35
N SER A 146 -7.14 -2.72 -9.14
CA SER A 146 -5.97 -2.94 -10.00
C SER A 146 -4.70 -2.52 -9.27
N LEU A 147 -3.73 -3.43 -9.17
CA LEU A 147 -2.45 -3.15 -8.55
C LEU A 147 -1.45 -2.60 -9.58
N LEU A 148 -0.84 -1.46 -9.29
CA LEU A 148 0.26 -0.91 -10.06
C LEU A 148 1.60 -1.43 -9.55
N LEU A 149 2.32 -2.21 -10.37
CA LEU A 149 3.70 -2.60 -10.10
C LEU A 149 4.68 -1.73 -10.90
N PRO A 150 5.90 -1.46 -10.37
CA PRO A 150 6.48 -1.98 -9.13
C PRO A 150 6.10 -1.22 -7.85
N ILE A 151 5.37 -0.10 -7.96
CA ILE A 151 5.16 0.84 -6.85
C ILE A 151 4.23 0.31 -5.75
N GLY A 152 3.39 -0.69 -6.03
CA GLY A 152 2.53 -1.29 -5.02
C GLY A 152 1.32 -0.46 -4.64
N VAL A 153 0.81 0.36 -5.58
CA VAL A 153 -0.37 1.20 -5.36
C VAL A 153 -1.60 0.54 -5.96
N GLY A 154 -2.63 0.29 -5.15
CA GLY A 154 -3.92 -0.22 -5.61
C GLY A 154 -4.85 0.91 -6.05
N ILE A 155 -5.46 0.79 -7.24
CA ILE A 155 -6.52 1.67 -7.73
C ILE A 155 -7.87 0.97 -7.56
N VAL A 156 -8.83 1.63 -6.93
CA VAL A 156 -10.13 1.03 -6.61
C VAL A 156 -11.19 1.35 -7.66
N PHE A 157 -11.72 0.32 -8.31
CA PHE A 157 -12.83 0.43 -9.28
C PHE A 157 -14.19 0.02 -8.71
N GLY A 158 -14.21 -0.78 -7.63
CA GLY A 158 -15.42 -1.25 -6.96
C GLY A 158 -15.22 -1.32 -5.45
N GLY A 159 -16.27 -1.11 -4.65
CA GLY A 159 -16.15 -1.16 -3.19
C GLY A 159 -15.49 0.06 -2.53
N ASN A 160 -15.44 1.21 -3.21
CA ASN A 160 -14.77 2.43 -2.74
C ASN A 160 -15.17 2.86 -1.31
N HIS A 161 -16.46 2.85 -0.96
CA HIS A 161 -16.91 3.29 0.38
C HIS A 161 -16.51 2.31 1.50
N SER A 162 -16.64 1.00 1.27
CA SER A 162 -16.25 -0.03 2.24
C SER A 162 -14.73 -0.11 2.38
N MET A 163 -13.96 0.01 1.30
CA MET A 163 -12.50 0.09 1.36
C MET A 163 -12.03 1.33 2.12
N ALA A 164 -12.64 2.50 1.90
CA ALA A 164 -12.32 3.69 2.69
C ALA A 164 -12.54 3.46 4.20
N ALA A 165 -13.56 2.71 4.59
CA ALA A 165 -13.75 2.34 5.99
C ALA A 165 -12.66 1.38 6.50
N GLY A 166 -12.27 0.38 5.70
CA GLY A 166 -11.15 -0.52 6.03
C GLY A 166 -9.83 0.23 6.20
N ILE A 167 -9.50 1.12 5.25
CA ILE A 167 -8.32 1.99 5.31
C ILE A 167 -8.34 2.87 6.57
N ALA A 168 -9.45 3.57 6.82
CA ALA A 168 -9.58 4.48 7.97
C ALA A 168 -9.48 3.75 9.33
N ASN A 169 -9.98 2.52 9.41
CA ASN A 169 -9.86 1.69 10.62
C ASN A 169 -8.48 1.03 10.74
N GLY A 170 -7.68 1.00 9.67
CA GLY A 170 -6.46 0.22 9.58
C GLY A 170 -6.72 -1.29 9.53
N GLU A 171 -7.86 -1.72 8.98
CA GLU A 171 -8.38 -3.09 9.07
C GLU A 171 -8.64 -3.66 7.68
N GLY A 172 -8.36 -4.96 7.52
CA GLY A 172 -8.75 -5.73 6.36
C GLY A 172 -7.67 -5.88 5.30
N PHE A 173 -7.94 -6.80 4.38
CA PHE A 173 -7.07 -7.13 3.27
C PHE A 173 -7.92 -7.23 2.00
N VAL A 174 -7.48 -6.60 0.92
CA VAL A 174 -8.13 -6.71 -0.39
C VAL A 174 -7.20 -7.42 -1.35
N THR A 175 -7.74 -8.27 -2.20
CA THR A 175 -7.02 -9.00 -3.24
C THR A 175 -7.17 -8.24 -4.55
N SER A 176 -6.06 -7.94 -5.23
CA SER A 176 -6.10 -7.26 -6.53
C SER A 176 -6.85 -8.10 -7.55
N THR A 177 -7.75 -7.51 -8.33
CA THR A 177 -8.45 -8.17 -9.44
C THR A 177 -7.61 -8.29 -10.70
N ASP A 178 -6.68 -7.35 -10.89
CA ASP A 178 -5.72 -7.34 -11.97
C ASP A 178 -4.46 -6.59 -11.53
N VAL A 179 -3.39 -6.78 -12.29
CA VAL A 179 -2.10 -6.16 -12.06
C VAL A 179 -1.67 -5.44 -13.32
N GLN A 180 -1.31 -4.16 -13.21
CA GLN A 180 -0.70 -3.40 -14.29
C GLN A 180 0.78 -3.21 -13.99
N ASP A 181 1.63 -3.83 -14.82
CA ASP A 181 3.08 -3.69 -14.75
C ASP A 181 3.53 -2.46 -15.55
N LEU A 182 4.03 -1.45 -14.82
CA LEU A 182 4.54 -0.19 -15.36
C LEU A 182 5.99 -0.30 -15.82
N THR A 183 6.70 -1.39 -15.52
CA THR A 183 8.13 -1.57 -15.84
C THR A 183 8.47 -1.23 -17.30
N PRO A 184 7.69 -1.69 -18.31
CA PRO A 184 7.97 -1.35 -19.71
C PRO A 184 7.82 0.13 -20.04
N LEU A 185 7.02 0.89 -19.27
CA LEU A 185 6.80 2.32 -19.54
C LEU A 185 8.02 3.18 -19.22
N TYR A 186 8.87 2.75 -18.28
CA TYR A 186 9.99 3.56 -17.82
C TYR A 186 11.00 3.87 -18.93
N SER A 187 11.21 2.99 -19.91
CA SER A 187 12.07 3.29 -21.07
C SER A 187 11.51 4.38 -21.97
N HIS A 188 10.20 4.63 -21.94
CA HIS A 188 9.50 5.46 -22.93
C HIS A 188 8.94 6.77 -22.39
N VAL A 189 8.67 6.84 -21.08
CA VAL A 189 8.07 8.01 -20.44
C VAL A 189 8.88 8.38 -19.21
N ARG A 190 8.96 9.68 -18.92
CA ARG A 190 9.53 10.22 -17.67
C ARG A 190 8.68 11.35 -17.11
N TYR A 191 8.75 11.59 -15.81
CA TYR A 191 8.21 12.78 -15.16
C TYR A 191 9.34 13.76 -14.83
N ASP A 192 9.17 15.04 -15.16
CA ASP A 192 10.21 16.08 -14.96
C ASP A 192 10.00 16.94 -13.71
N GLY A 193 9.06 16.55 -12.84
CA GLY A 193 8.61 17.35 -11.71
C GLY A 193 7.45 18.28 -12.05
N LEU A 194 7.00 18.36 -13.30
CA LEU A 194 5.80 19.08 -13.69
C LEU A 194 4.94 18.27 -14.65
N ASP A 195 5.56 17.71 -15.69
CA ASP A 195 4.90 17.06 -16.81
C ASP A 195 5.37 15.63 -17.01
N PHE A 196 4.47 14.76 -17.49
CA PHE A 196 4.85 13.50 -18.10
C PHE A 196 5.30 13.76 -19.53
N LEU A 197 6.51 13.31 -19.85
CA LEU A 197 7.19 13.55 -21.12
C LEU A 197 7.52 12.22 -21.78
N ARG A 198 7.32 12.15 -23.08
CA ARG A 198 7.76 11.05 -23.92
C ARG A 198 9.26 11.17 -24.18
N ASN A 199 10.00 10.09 -23.95
CA ASN A 199 11.47 10.13 -23.98
C ASN A 199 12.05 10.35 -25.38
N HIS A 200 11.41 9.80 -26.42
CA HIS A 200 12.02 9.76 -27.75
C HIS A 200 11.97 11.10 -28.51
N ASP A 201 11.04 11.99 -28.16
CA ASP A 201 10.89 13.29 -28.81
C ASP A 201 10.60 14.45 -27.86
N GLY A 202 10.49 14.19 -26.55
CA GLY A 202 10.21 15.19 -25.53
C GLY A 202 8.76 15.70 -25.51
N ALA A 203 7.85 15.07 -26.25
CA ALA A 203 6.46 15.50 -26.30
C ALA A 203 5.79 15.39 -24.91
N GLN A 204 5.04 16.42 -24.53
CA GLN A 204 4.24 16.41 -23.32
C GLN A 204 3.03 15.48 -23.50
N LEU A 205 2.89 14.52 -22.59
CA LEU A 205 1.77 13.58 -22.53
C LEU A 205 0.67 14.08 -21.61
N SER A 206 1.04 14.65 -20.46
CA SER A 206 0.10 15.25 -19.51
C SER A 206 0.82 16.16 -18.50
N GLN A 207 0.03 16.96 -17.79
CA GLN A 207 0.40 17.66 -16.57
C GLN A 207 -0.57 17.22 -15.47
N PRO A 208 -0.19 16.30 -14.57
CA PRO A 208 -1.10 15.79 -13.56
C PRO A 208 -1.47 16.90 -12.56
N GLU A 209 -2.72 16.88 -12.06
CA GLU A 209 -3.18 17.87 -11.07
C GLU A 209 -2.34 17.77 -9.79
N ASP A 210 -2.22 16.55 -9.27
CA ASP A 210 -1.37 16.19 -8.14
C ASP A 210 0.05 15.82 -8.61
N GLU A 211 1.04 16.04 -7.74
CA GLU A 211 2.44 15.78 -8.06
C GLU A 211 2.91 14.39 -7.62
N GLU A 212 2.23 13.81 -6.64
CA GLU A 212 2.47 12.49 -6.07
C GLU A 212 2.47 11.39 -7.14
N PRO A 213 1.53 11.32 -8.11
CA PRO A 213 1.61 10.31 -9.15
C PRO A 213 2.91 10.35 -9.97
N GLY A 214 3.38 11.56 -10.30
CA GLY A 214 4.65 11.75 -11.01
C GLY A 214 5.86 11.34 -10.17
N MET A 215 5.85 11.68 -8.87
CA MET A 215 6.88 11.25 -7.92
C MET A 215 6.90 9.72 -7.77
N LEU A 216 5.73 9.09 -7.58
CA LEU A 216 5.59 7.65 -7.46
C LEU A 216 6.08 6.94 -8.72
N PHE A 217 5.77 7.46 -9.91
CA PHE A 217 6.25 6.91 -11.17
C PHE A 217 7.78 6.85 -11.23
N GLU A 218 8.46 7.94 -10.87
CA GLU A 218 9.94 8.00 -10.90
C GLU A 218 10.60 7.22 -9.74
N ILE A 219 9.96 7.14 -8.57
CA ILE A 219 10.38 6.20 -7.53
C ILE A 219 10.29 4.76 -8.05
N GLY A 220 9.21 4.42 -8.76
CA GLY A 220 9.03 3.11 -9.39
C GLY A 220 10.13 2.79 -10.40
N ARG A 221 10.56 3.76 -11.22
CA ARG A 221 11.74 3.62 -12.10
C ARG A 221 12.98 3.26 -11.27
N LEU A 222 13.26 4.03 -10.21
CA LEU A 222 14.41 3.78 -9.34
C LEU A 222 14.33 2.40 -8.67
N MET A 223 13.13 1.95 -8.29
CA MET A 223 12.92 0.60 -7.75
C MET A 223 13.35 -0.47 -8.75
N VAL A 224 12.95 -0.36 -10.02
CA VAL A 224 13.39 -1.29 -11.10
C VAL A 224 14.90 -1.26 -11.27
N GLU A 225 15.50 -0.07 -11.32
CA GLU A 225 16.97 0.09 -11.45
C GLU A 225 17.75 -0.58 -10.31
N ARG A 226 17.14 -0.66 -9.12
CA ARG A 226 17.73 -1.29 -7.93
C ARG A 226 17.30 -2.74 -7.73
N GLY A 227 16.51 -3.32 -8.64
CA GLY A 227 16.03 -4.69 -8.55
C GLY A 227 15.06 -4.93 -7.40
N VAL A 228 14.32 -3.91 -6.97
CA VAL A 228 13.30 -4.00 -5.92
C VAL A 228 11.91 -3.73 -6.47
N ALA A 229 10.90 -4.32 -5.83
CA ALA A 229 9.48 -4.10 -6.12
C ALA A 229 8.71 -3.94 -4.80
N ALA A 230 7.42 -3.63 -4.87
CA ALA A 230 6.54 -3.56 -3.72
C ALA A 230 6.50 -4.89 -2.94
N GLY A 231 6.49 -4.79 -1.60
CA GLY A 231 6.39 -5.94 -0.69
C GLY A 231 4.97 -6.48 -0.52
N VAL A 232 4.20 -6.54 -1.61
CA VAL A 232 2.85 -7.10 -1.64
C VAL A 232 2.91 -8.63 -1.73
N GLU A 233 2.00 -9.32 -1.05
CA GLU A 233 1.98 -10.78 -0.98
C GLU A 233 1.33 -11.35 -2.25
N TYR A 234 2.03 -12.21 -2.99
CA TYR A 234 1.43 -12.96 -4.09
C TYR A 234 0.44 -13.98 -3.55
N VAL A 235 -0.76 -13.98 -4.11
CA VAL A 235 -1.81 -14.97 -3.80
C VAL A 235 -1.85 -15.97 -4.95
N ASP A 236 -1.50 -17.21 -4.64
CA ASP A 236 -1.68 -18.31 -5.58
C ASP A 236 -3.19 -18.57 -5.76
N PRO A 237 -3.75 -18.37 -6.97
CA PRO A 237 -5.17 -18.58 -7.21
C PRO A 237 -5.61 -20.05 -7.10
N GLU A 238 -4.67 -21.01 -7.14
CA GLU A 238 -4.94 -22.45 -7.01
C GLU A 238 -4.73 -22.98 -5.58
N ALA A 239 -4.06 -22.20 -4.72
CA ALA A 239 -3.89 -22.58 -3.32
C ALA A 239 -5.22 -22.47 -2.57
N ALA A 240 -5.62 -23.54 -1.88
CA ALA A 240 -6.78 -23.53 -1.00
C ALA A 240 -6.65 -22.35 -0.02
N ALA A 241 -7.69 -21.52 0.05
CA ALA A 241 -7.71 -20.35 0.92
C ALA A 241 -7.32 -20.76 2.35
N ALA A 242 -6.07 -20.44 2.74
CA ALA A 242 -5.67 -20.52 4.13
C ALA A 242 -6.67 -19.64 4.91
N PRO A 243 -7.14 -20.10 6.08
CA PRO A 243 -8.18 -19.41 6.82
C PRO A 243 -7.83 -17.92 6.93
N SER A 244 -8.73 -17.07 6.43
CA SER A 244 -8.54 -15.65 6.50
C SER A 244 -8.39 -15.26 7.96
N MET A 245 -7.22 -14.75 8.35
CA MET A 245 -7.04 -14.07 9.63
C MET A 245 -7.69 -12.67 9.55
N SER A 246 -8.97 -12.63 9.17
CA SER A 246 -9.84 -11.46 9.17
C SER A 246 -10.41 -11.30 10.57
N GLY A 247 -9.79 -10.43 11.38
CA GLY A 247 -10.36 -10.10 12.68
C GLY A 247 -9.50 -9.28 13.64
N GLY A 248 -8.21 -9.06 13.35
CA GLY A 248 -7.39 -8.15 14.16
C GLY A 248 -5.99 -7.94 13.61
N ASP A 249 -5.32 -6.88 14.10
CA ASP A 249 -3.88 -6.68 13.91
C ASP A 249 -3.14 -7.80 14.65
N GLY A 250 -2.97 -8.93 13.99
CA GLY A 250 -2.10 -10.00 14.43
C GLY A 250 -0.64 -9.52 14.39
N TYR A 251 0.09 -9.75 15.48
CA TYR A 251 1.50 -9.43 15.62
C TYR A 251 2.20 -10.54 16.40
N TYR A 252 3.51 -10.65 16.21
CA TYR A 252 4.35 -11.54 16.99
C TYR A 252 4.95 -10.75 18.14
N LYS A 253 4.59 -11.09 19.38
CA LYS A 253 5.38 -10.68 20.55
C LYS A 253 6.75 -11.34 20.45
N VAL A 254 7.80 -10.56 20.66
CA VAL A 254 9.17 -11.07 20.65
C VAL A 254 9.59 -11.33 22.08
N LEU A 255 9.95 -12.57 22.38
CA LEU A 255 10.58 -12.92 23.64
C LEU A 255 12.06 -13.19 23.39
N ILE A 256 12.93 -12.60 24.20
CA ILE A 256 14.38 -12.81 24.19
C ILE A 256 14.73 -13.60 25.45
N ASN A 257 15.29 -14.79 25.28
CA ASN A 257 15.62 -15.71 26.38
C ASN A 257 14.44 -15.96 27.34
N GLY A 258 13.23 -16.05 26.78
CA GLY A 258 11.99 -16.26 27.53
C GLY A 258 11.40 -15.01 28.19
N GLN A 259 12.03 -13.83 28.04
CA GLN A 259 11.51 -12.56 28.56
C GLN A 259 10.87 -11.73 27.45
N ASP A 260 9.68 -11.16 27.70
CA ASP A 260 9.03 -10.25 26.76
C ASP A 260 9.91 -9.01 26.53
N ALA A 261 10.32 -8.79 25.27
CA ALA A 261 11.20 -7.69 24.90
C ALA A 261 10.45 -6.35 24.75
N GLY A 262 9.12 -6.33 24.93
CA GLY A 262 8.29 -5.13 24.78
C GLY A 262 8.13 -4.67 23.34
N VAL A 263 8.48 -5.52 22.37
CA VAL A 263 8.40 -5.23 20.94
C VAL A 263 7.53 -6.25 20.21
N ALA A 264 6.89 -5.78 19.15
CA ALA A 264 5.96 -6.54 18.33
C ALA A 264 6.41 -6.52 16.87
N LEU A 265 6.36 -7.66 16.20
CA LEU A 265 6.60 -7.77 14.76
C LEU A 265 5.28 -7.95 14.02
N THR A 266 5.11 -7.27 12.89
CA THR A 266 4.09 -7.64 11.90
C THR A 266 4.45 -8.99 11.27
N SER A 267 3.53 -9.60 10.50
CA SER A 267 3.87 -10.78 9.69
C SER A 267 5.07 -10.55 8.76
N SER A 268 5.15 -9.38 8.13
CA SER A 268 6.30 -8.99 7.31
C SER A 268 7.58 -8.80 8.14
N GLY A 269 7.49 -8.21 9.34
CA GLY A 269 8.64 -8.05 10.24
C GLY A 269 9.17 -9.39 10.76
N ALA A 270 8.28 -10.34 11.05
CA ALA A 270 8.65 -11.70 11.45
C ALA A 270 9.32 -12.45 10.30
N ALA A 271 8.76 -12.39 9.09
CA ALA A 271 9.38 -12.97 7.89
C ALA A 271 10.79 -12.41 7.64
N MET A 272 10.97 -11.08 7.79
CA MET A 272 12.29 -10.47 7.68
C MET A 272 13.28 -10.97 8.75
N ALA A 273 12.84 -11.07 10.01
CA ALA A 273 13.69 -11.55 11.10
C ALA A 273 14.14 -13.00 10.88
N LEU A 274 13.26 -13.86 10.39
CA LEU A 274 13.55 -15.26 10.06
C LEU A 274 14.57 -15.39 8.93
N ARG A 275 14.45 -14.59 7.86
CA ARG A 275 15.45 -14.55 6.77
C ARG A 275 16.82 -14.11 7.28
N GLN A 276 16.87 -13.10 8.15
CA GLN A 276 18.12 -12.63 8.76
C GLN A 276 18.76 -13.69 9.67
N ALA A 277 17.95 -14.55 10.28
CA ALA A 277 18.42 -15.70 11.05
C ALA A 277 18.82 -16.91 10.17
N GLY A 278 18.70 -16.80 8.84
CA GLY A 278 19.09 -17.86 7.89
C GLY A 278 18.01 -18.92 7.64
N LEU A 279 16.77 -18.72 8.13
CA LEU A 279 15.68 -19.66 7.88
C LEU A 279 15.12 -19.48 6.46
N GLN A 280 14.86 -20.61 5.80
CA GLN A 280 14.27 -20.62 4.46
C GLN A 280 12.74 -20.53 4.54
N GLU A 281 12.17 -19.58 3.81
CA GLU A 281 10.72 -19.38 3.75
C GLU A 281 10.01 -20.61 3.17
N GLY A 282 8.91 -21.03 3.82
CA GLY A 282 8.18 -22.24 3.47
C GLY A 282 8.76 -23.56 4.00
N SER A 283 9.91 -23.53 4.69
CA SER A 283 10.43 -24.71 5.38
C SER A 283 9.57 -25.09 6.60
N VAL A 284 9.70 -26.34 7.06
CA VAL A 284 9.03 -26.81 8.28
C VAL A 284 9.45 -25.96 9.48
N GLU A 285 10.75 -25.69 9.61
CA GLU A 285 11.32 -24.88 10.68
C GLU A 285 10.77 -23.45 10.67
N TRP A 286 10.63 -22.83 9.49
CA TRP A 286 10.00 -21.52 9.34
C TRP A 286 8.55 -21.52 9.84
N GLY A 287 7.79 -22.56 9.50
CA GLY A 287 6.44 -22.77 10.01
C GLY A 287 6.42 -22.89 11.53
N GLU A 288 7.27 -23.75 12.10
CA GLU A 288 7.34 -23.96 13.55
C GLU A 288 7.68 -22.68 14.32
N VAL A 289 8.60 -21.86 13.82
CA VAL A 289 8.96 -20.60 14.48
C VAL A 289 7.82 -19.59 14.42
N LEU A 290 7.14 -19.44 13.28
CA LEU A 290 5.98 -18.56 13.18
C LEU A 290 4.82 -19.02 14.07
N HIS A 291 4.62 -20.33 14.25
CA HIS A 291 3.53 -20.82 15.10
C HIS A 291 3.91 -20.89 16.59
N GLY A 292 5.09 -20.35 16.95
CA GLY A 292 5.59 -20.34 18.33
C GLY A 292 5.96 -21.72 18.87
N ALA A 293 6.12 -22.71 18.00
CA ALA A 293 6.51 -24.07 18.36
C ALA A 293 8.03 -24.22 18.55
N SER A 294 8.82 -23.41 17.85
CA SER A 294 10.29 -23.44 17.90
C SER A 294 10.89 -22.03 18.04
N PRO A 295 11.95 -21.84 18.84
CA PRO A 295 12.73 -20.61 18.85
C PRO A 295 13.71 -20.55 17.66
N PHE A 296 14.29 -19.38 17.41
CA PHE A 296 15.50 -19.24 16.59
C PHE A 296 16.60 -18.49 17.34
N VAL A 297 17.85 -18.60 16.90
CA VAL A 297 18.99 -17.95 17.56
C VAL A 297 19.48 -16.78 16.72
N ARG A 298 19.86 -15.69 17.40
CA ARG A 298 20.49 -14.52 16.80
C ARG A 298 21.67 -14.06 17.64
N SER A 299 22.74 -13.59 17.01
CA SER A 299 23.81 -12.86 17.72
C SER A 299 23.42 -11.38 17.89
N ASN A 300 23.53 -10.86 19.11
CA ASN A 300 23.32 -9.44 19.39
C ASN A 300 24.54 -8.59 19.00
N TYR A 301 24.46 -7.27 19.19
CA TYR A 301 25.52 -6.33 18.81
C TYR A 301 26.83 -6.50 19.59
N GLN A 302 26.81 -7.24 20.70
CA GLN A 302 27.99 -7.60 21.50
C GLN A 302 28.54 -8.99 21.12
N GLY A 303 27.91 -9.69 20.16
CA GLY A 303 28.30 -11.03 19.73
C GLY A 303 27.77 -12.16 20.61
N HIS A 304 26.89 -11.88 21.58
CA HIS A 304 26.26 -12.93 22.39
C HIS A 304 25.07 -13.54 21.66
N GLU A 305 24.90 -14.85 21.78
CA GLU A 305 23.73 -15.54 21.25
C GLU A 305 22.50 -15.30 22.13
N GLU A 306 21.40 -14.96 21.48
CA GLU A 306 20.09 -14.74 22.08
C GLU A 306 19.08 -15.69 21.45
N ARG A 307 18.30 -16.36 22.29
CA ARG A 307 17.17 -17.20 21.89
C ARG A 307 15.94 -16.31 21.68
N ILE A 308 15.41 -16.30 20.47
CA ILE A 308 14.25 -15.51 20.08
C ILE A 308 13.04 -16.43 19.91
N GLU A 309 11.96 -16.10 20.61
CA GLU A 309 10.67 -16.78 20.47
C GLU A 309 9.64 -15.78 19.95
N LEU A 310 8.89 -16.19 18.92
CA LEU A 310 7.78 -15.43 18.39
C LEU A 310 6.48 -16.01 18.95
N ARG A 311 5.72 -15.19 19.67
CA ARG A 311 4.37 -15.56 20.10
C ARG A 311 3.36 -14.80 19.28
N TRP A 312 2.61 -15.51 18.45
CA TRP A 312 1.48 -14.92 17.78
C TRP A 312 0.50 -14.37 18.82
N SER A 313 0.11 -13.12 18.63
CA SER A 313 -0.80 -12.40 19.49
C SER A 313 -1.71 -11.55 18.63
N ILE A 314 -2.96 -11.44 19.02
CA ILE A 314 -3.89 -10.52 18.40
C ILE A 314 -3.94 -9.28 19.28
N ARG A 315 -3.81 -8.09 18.68
CA ARG A 315 -3.93 -6.84 19.43
C ARG A 315 -5.38 -6.67 19.88
N ARG A 316 -5.68 -7.09 21.11
CA ARG A 316 -6.92 -6.71 21.79
C ARG A 316 -6.90 -5.19 21.99
N ARG A 317 -7.85 -4.46 21.40
CA ARG A 317 -7.99 -3.02 21.68
C ARG A 317 -8.91 -2.80 22.87
N VAL A 318 -8.63 -1.70 23.58
CA VAL A 318 -9.38 -1.20 24.74
C VAL A 318 -10.85 -1.11 24.36
N VAL A 319 -11.68 -1.88 25.05
CA VAL A 319 -13.12 -1.76 25.02
C VAL A 319 -13.58 -0.99 26.25
N ASP A 320 -14.56 -0.11 26.07
CA ASP A 320 -15.10 0.70 27.17
C ASP A 320 -16.06 -0.11 28.09
N ASP A 321 -16.42 -1.34 27.69
CA ASP A 321 -17.20 -2.26 28.52
C ASP A 321 -16.74 -3.73 28.38
N LEU A 322 -16.89 -4.53 29.45
CA LEU A 322 -16.60 -5.97 29.41
C LEU A 322 -17.63 -6.79 28.61
N LYS A 323 -18.83 -6.25 28.35
CA LYS A 323 -19.91 -7.00 27.67
C LYS A 323 -19.59 -7.22 26.19
N SER A 324 -18.84 -6.30 25.58
CA SER A 324 -18.35 -6.35 24.21
C SER A 324 -17.18 -7.32 24.02
N VAL A 325 -16.50 -7.74 25.10
CA VAL A 325 -15.47 -8.80 25.07
C VAL A 325 -16.10 -10.18 24.86
N HIS A 326 -17.21 -10.46 25.54
CA HIS A 326 -17.79 -11.81 25.57
C HIS A 326 -18.86 -12.07 24.50
N GLY A 327 -19.34 -11.03 23.82
CA GLY A 327 -20.44 -11.13 22.84
C GLY A 327 -20.02 -11.35 21.38
N VAL A 328 -18.73 -11.20 21.04
CA VAL A 328 -18.29 -11.09 19.64
C VAL A 328 -17.51 -12.32 19.14
N MET A 329 -17.00 -13.19 20.03
CA MET A 329 -16.18 -14.34 19.61
C MET A 329 -16.63 -15.64 20.28
N SER A 330 -17.30 -16.51 19.54
CA SER A 330 -17.76 -17.83 20.01
C SER A 330 -16.66 -18.90 20.08
N TRP A 331 -15.41 -18.57 19.72
CA TRP A 331 -14.29 -19.51 19.64
C TRP A 331 -13.11 -19.19 20.57
N VAL A 332 -13.22 -18.18 21.43
CA VAL A 332 -12.16 -17.87 22.43
C VAL A 332 -12.59 -18.46 23.77
N ALA A 333 -11.79 -19.36 24.32
CA ALA A 333 -12.02 -19.92 25.64
C ALA A 333 -11.76 -18.87 26.71
N ALA A 334 -12.46 -18.96 27.85
CA ALA A 334 -12.37 -18.00 28.95
C ALA A 334 -10.97 -17.94 29.60
N ASP A 335 -10.07 -18.85 29.23
CA ASP A 335 -8.78 -19.08 29.87
C ASP A 335 -7.59 -18.53 29.04
N ASP A 336 -7.86 -17.86 27.90
CA ASP A 336 -6.84 -17.29 27.00
C ASP A 336 -6.41 -15.85 27.38
N ASP A 337 -6.48 -15.48 28.66
CA ASP A 337 -6.08 -14.15 29.18
C ASP A 337 -4.59 -14.05 29.54
#